data_AF-A0A1S2WBC3-F1
#
_entry.id   AF-A0A1S2WBC3-F1
#
_cell.length_a   1.000
_cell.length_b   1.000
_cell.length_c   1.000
_cell.angle_alpha   90.00
_cell.angle_beta   90.00
_cell.angle_gamma   90.00
#
_symmetry.space_group_name_H-M   'P 1'
#
loop_
_entity.id
_entity.type
_entity.pdbx_description
1 polymer ?
#
loop_
_entity_poly.entity_id
_entity_poly.type
_entity_poly.pdbx_seq_one_letter_code
_entity_poly.pdbx_strand_id
1 'polypeptide(L)'
;MKPIFVKGLVGLVVLLPLIGILPSTFAFNPRLLDTLTTTITMIVAVTLLNHLIGYGAGKAIAFKTGRTTRLMELLISLPLFLPVLLLSFGLYLTWIRLGLADQFLGVLLVLLLPTLPYTIRIYTNGFQTLGEQMMEQMVLIEPNRFKRFFFLTGPMMRSSLQSVTLLVTVIALSQYALVTLIGGGVVRMIALEAFPLYSGNSLGAAKEATIWLIALPFWIYFVQLILFFIWVQLVRRLLDGRYDSARK
;
A
#
# COMPACT_ATOMS: atom_id res chain seq x y z
N MET A 1 -3.75 -17.16 -34.45
CA MET A 1 -3.04 -15.86 -34.47
C MET A 1 -1.64 -16.06 -33.89
N LYS A 2 -0.58 -15.49 -34.51
CA LYS A 2 0.78 -15.59 -33.96
C LYS A 2 0.84 -14.86 -32.60
N PRO A 3 1.49 -15.41 -31.57
CA PRO A 3 1.53 -14.84 -30.21
C PRO A 3 2.11 -13.41 -30.16
N ILE A 4 2.95 -13.04 -31.13
CA ILE A 4 3.50 -11.69 -31.30
C ILE A 4 2.40 -10.68 -31.66
N PHE A 5 1.44 -11.07 -32.51
CA PHE A 5 0.34 -10.20 -32.93
C PHE A 5 -0.63 -9.92 -31.78
N VAL A 6 -0.92 -10.93 -30.94
CA VAL A 6 -1.77 -10.77 -29.76
C VAL A 6 -1.10 -9.85 -28.74
N LYS A 7 0.21 -10.02 -28.46
CA LYS A 7 0.97 -9.13 -27.57
C LYS A 7 1.02 -7.68 -28.09
N GLY A 8 1.20 -7.51 -29.41
CA GLY A 8 1.19 -6.20 -30.06
C GLY A 8 -0.17 -5.50 -29.99
N LEU A 9 -1.26 -6.23 -30.28
CA LEU A 9 -2.63 -5.70 -30.22
C LEU A 9 -3.01 -5.31 -28.78
N VAL A 10 -2.68 -6.15 -27.79
CA VAL A 10 -2.93 -5.85 -26.38
C VAL A 10 -2.13 -4.64 -25.92
N GLY A 11 -0.84 -4.54 -26.30
CA GLY A 11 -0.02 -3.37 -26.00
C GLY A 11 -0.60 -2.09 -26.60
N LEU A 12 -1.05 -2.14 -27.86
CA LEU A 12 -1.65 -1.00 -28.55
C LEU A 12 -2.94 -0.53 -27.87
N VAL A 13 -3.84 -1.46 -27.52
CA VAL A 13 -5.12 -1.14 -26.86
C VAL A 13 -4.92 -0.50 -25.48
N VAL A 14 -3.90 -0.94 -24.73
CA VAL A 14 -3.58 -0.38 -23.41
C VAL A 14 -2.86 0.97 -23.49
N LEU A 15 -1.97 1.14 -24.46
CA LEU A 15 -1.12 2.34 -24.56
C LEU A 15 -1.79 3.50 -25.33
N LEU A 16 -2.64 3.21 -26.32
CA LEU A 16 -3.30 4.24 -27.14
C LEU A 16 -4.04 5.31 -26.29
N PRO A 17 -4.85 4.96 -25.28
CA PRO A 17 -5.53 5.96 -24.45
C PRO A 17 -4.56 6.84 -23.65
N LEU A 18 -3.36 6.35 -23.33
CA LEU A 18 -2.38 7.07 -22.51
C LEU A 18 -1.67 8.18 -23.29
N ILE A 19 -1.64 8.13 -24.62
CA ILE A 19 -1.02 9.16 -25.46
C ILE A 19 -1.69 10.53 -25.23
N GLY A 20 -3.00 10.55 -25.01
CA GLY A 20 -3.76 11.78 -24.74
C GLY A 20 -3.41 12.45 -23.41
N ILE A 21 -2.73 11.74 -22.50
CA ILE A 21 -2.38 12.18 -21.16
C ILE A 21 -1.01 12.89 -21.15
N LEU A 22 -0.21 12.77 -22.21
CA LEU A 22 1.10 13.41 -22.27
C LEU A 22 0.96 14.95 -22.32
N PRO A 23 1.60 15.69 -21.38
CA PRO A 23 1.63 17.14 -21.41
C PRO A 23 2.53 17.60 -22.55
N SER A 24 2.10 18.66 -23.25
CA SER A 24 2.88 19.29 -24.32
C SER A 24 4.01 20.16 -23.77
N THR A 25 3.92 20.58 -22.50
CA THR A 25 4.90 21.41 -21.81
C THR A 25 4.97 20.98 -20.35
N PHE A 26 6.17 20.89 -19.78
CA PHE A 26 6.36 20.74 -18.34
C PHE A 26 6.58 22.13 -17.73
N ALA A 27 5.62 22.60 -16.93
CA ALA A 27 5.76 23.82 -16.16
C ALA A 27 6.09 23.48 -14.71
N PHE A 28 7.12 24.10 -14.14
CA PHE A 28 7.42 23.91 -12.73
C PHE A 28 6.36 24.62 -11.87
N ASN A 29 5.46 23.85 -11.27
CA ASN A 29 4.47 24.37 -10.33
C ASN A 29 4.96 24.12 -8.89
N PRO A 30 5.31 25.15 -8.10
CA PRO A 30 5.77 24.96 -6.72
C PRO A 30 4.71 24.25 -5.84
N ARG A 31 3.41 24.40 -6.16
CA ARG A 31 2.34 23.68 -5.45
C ARG A 31 2.39 22.18 -5.67
N LEU A 32 2.89 21.72 -6.82
CA LEU A 32 3.01 20.29 -7.13
C LEU A 32 3.98 19.60 -6.18
N LEU A 33 5.05 20.27 -5.77
CA LEU A 33 6.04 19.70 -4.85
C LEU A 33 5.44 19.47 -3.46
N ASP A 34 4.68 20.42 -2.92
CA ASP A 34 3.94 20.27 -1.65
C ASP A 34 2.93 19.11 -1.73
N THR A 35 2.22 19.00 -2.84
CA THR A 35 1.24 17.92 -3.05
C THR A 35 1.93 16.56 -3.13
N LEU A 36 3.06 16.46 -3.85
CA LEU A 36 3.82 15.21 -3.95
C LEU A 36 4.41 14.79 -2.60
N THR A 37 4.97 15.73 -1.83
CA THR A 37 5.51 15.43 -0.49
C THR A 37 4.41 14.95 0.47
N THR A 38 3.25 15.62 0.47
CA THR A 38 2.08 15.20 1.26
C THR A 38 1.58 13.81 0.82
N THR A 39 1.50 13.57 -0.48
CA THR A 39 1.06 12.28 -1.06
C THR A 39 2.00 11.15 -0.67
N ILE A 40 3.31 11.32 -0.85
CA ILE A 40 4.32 10.31 -0.51
C ILE A 40 4.30 10.03 0.99
N THR A 41 4.26 11.08 1.82
CA THR A 41 4.21 10.94 3.28
C THR A 41 2.97 10.18 3.72
N MET A 42 1.80 10.49 3.15
CA MET A 42 0.56 9.77 3.43
C MET A 42 0.66 8.29 3.04
N ILE A 43 1.11 7.99 1.82
CA ILE A 43 1.24 6.60 1.34
C ILE A 43 2.20 5.81 2.22
N VAL A 44 3.36 6.37 2.55
CA VAL A 44 4.34 5.72 3.42
C VAL A 44 3.73 5.45 4.80
N ALA A 45 3.08 6.43 5.41
CA ALA A 45 2.46 6.28 6.72
C ALA A 45 1.35 5.21 6.72
N VAL A 46 0.45 5.23 5.74
CA VAL A 46 -0.66 4.26 5.65
C VAL A 46 -0.14 2.86 5.33
N THR A 47 0.92 2.76 4.53
CA THR A 47 1.59 1.49 4.21
C THR A 47 2.27 0.89 5.44
N LEU A 48 3.00 1.69 6.22
CA LEU A 48 3.65 1.22 7.45
C LEU A 48 2.61 0.74 8.48
N LEU A 49 1.51 1.48 8.66
CA LEU A 49 0.42 1.05 9.54
C LEU A 49 -0.25 -0.23 9.05
N ASN A 50 -0.49 -0.35 7.73
CA ASN A 50 -0.99 -1.59 7.13
C ASN A 50 -0.03 -2.77 7.38
N HIS A 51 1.28 -2.58 7.19
CA HIS A 51 2.24 -3.63 7.50
C HIS A 51 2.21 -4.03 8.96
N LEU A 52 2.18 -3.07 9.88
CA LEU A 52 2.19 -3.33 11.32
C LEU A 52 0.93 -4.07 11.77
N ILE A 53 -0.24 -3.52 11.47
CA ILE A 53 -1.54 -4.06 11.90
C ILE A 53 -1.82 -5.37 11.16
N GLY A 54 -1.63 -5.37 9.84
CA GLY A 54 -1.93 -6.52 9.00
C GLY A 54 -1.02 -7.71 9.25
N TYR A 55 0.27 -7.49 9.52
CA TYR A 55 1.18 -8.57 9.88
C TYR A 55 0.76 -9.22 11.21
N GLY A 56 0.44 -8.40 12.22
CA GLY A 56 -0.02 -8.87 13.52
C GLY A 56 -1.33 -9.63 13.44
N ALA A 57 -2.35 -9.03 12.82
CA ALA A 57 -3.67 -9.63 12.67
C ALA A 57 -3.63 -10.88 11.78
N GLY A 58 -2.96 -10.80 10.62
CA GLY A 58 -2.80 -11.93 9.70
C GLY A 58 -2.12 -13.13 10.36
N LYS A 59 -1.06 -12.89 11.15
CA LYS A 59 -0.41 -13.93 11.94
C LYS A 59 -1.36 -14.56 12.97
N ALA A 60 -2.16 -13.74 13.64
CA ALA A 60 -3.04 -14.19 14.72
C ALA A 60 -4.19 -15.09 14.24
N ILE A 61 -4.63 -14.92 12.99
CA ILE A 61 -5.74 -15.67 12.40
C ILE A 61 -5.31 -16.82 11.48
N ALA A 62 -4.08 -16.80 10.93
CA ALA A 62 -3.60 -17.73 9.91
C ALA A 62 -3.89 -19.22 10.17
N PHE A 63 -3.72 -19.68 11.41
CA PHE A 63 -3.87 -21.09 11.78
C PHE A 63 -5.06 -21.35 12.72
N LYS A 64 -5.87 -20.33 13.01
CA LYS A 64 -7.01 -20.48 13.93
C LYS A 64 -8.25 -20.91 13.18
N THR A 65 -8.96 -21.90 13.72
CA THR A 65 -10.27 -22.33 13.23
C THR A 65 -11.34 -22.11 14.30
N GLY A 66 -12.61 -21.97 13.88
CA GLY A 66 -13.75 -21.86 14.80
C GLY A 66 -14.63 -20.63 14.57
N ARG A 67 -15.69 -20.50 15.39
CA ARG A 67 -16.73 -19.47 15.25
C ARG A 67 -16.19 -18.06 15.49
N THR A 68 -15.30 -17.89 16.46
CA THR A 68 -14.72 -16.57 16.79
C THR A 68 -13.83 -16.05 15.67
N THR A 69 -12.99 -16.90 15.06
CA THR A 69 -12.15 -16.50 13.93
C THR A 69 -13.01 -16.08 12.73
N ARG A 70 -14.06 -16.85 12.41
CA ARG A 70 -15.01 -16.48 11.34
C ARG A 70 -15.67 -15.13 11.60
N LEU A 71 -16.07 -14.86 12.85
CA LEU A 71 -16.64 -13.56 13.22
C LEU A 71 -15.61 -12.43 13.07
N MET A 72 -14.35 -12.64 13.47
CA MET A 72 -13.29 -11.66 13.27
C MET A 72 -13.03 -11.39 11.80
N GLU A 73 -12.96 -12.42 10.95
CA GLU A 73 -12.81 -12.27 9.50
C GLU A 73 -13.96 -11.49 8.88
N LEU A 74 -15.20 -11.74 9.33
CA LEU A 74 -16.38 -10.97 8.92
C LEU A 74 -16.30 -9.50 9.35
N LEU A 75 -15.93 -9.22 10.60
CA LEU A 75 -15.80 -7.85 11.10
C LEU A 75 -14.67 -7.08 10.40
N ILE A 76 -13.53 -7.73 10.17
CA ILE A 76 -12.41 -7.16 9.40
C ILE A 76 -12.85 -6.85 7.97
N SER A 77 -13.64 -7.73 7.35
CA SER A 77 -14.11 -7.56 5.97
C SER A 77 -15.32 -6.64 5.86
N LEU A 78 -15.93 -6.24 6.99
CA LEU A 78 -17.15 -5.44 7.02
C LEU A 78 -17.08 -4.16 6.15
N PRO A 79 -15.97 -3.39 6.17
CA PRO A 79 -15.85 -2.19 5.33
C PRO A 79 -15.92 -2.46 3.83
N LEU A 80 -15.63 -3.69 3.37
CA LEU A 80 -15.65 -4.05 1.96
C LEU A 80 -17.06 -4.31 1.42
N PHE A 81 -18.02 -4.65 2.27
CA PHE A 81 -19.41 -4.90 1.84
C PHE A 81 -20.20 -3.61 1.61
N LEU A 82 -19.67 -2.48 2.09
CA LEU A 82 -20.32 -1.18 2.00
C LEU A 82 -19.53 -0.29 1.05
N PRO A 83 -20.21 0.56 0.24
CA PRO A 83 -19.53 1.57 -0.53
C PRO A 83 -18.74 2.48 0.42
N VAL A 84 -17.42 2.48 0.28
CA VAL A 84 -16.48 3.17 1.19
C VAL A 84 -16.81 4.67 1.33
N LEU A 85 -17.33 5.28 0.26
CA LEU A 85 -17.79 6.67 0.29
C LEU A 85 -19.01 6.87 1.21
N LEU A 86 -19.99 5.97 1.19
CA LEU A 86 -21.16 6.03 2.08
C LEU A 86 -20.77 5.86 3.55
N LEU A 87 -19.85 4.94 3.82
CA LEU A 87 -19.25 4.80 5.15
C LEU A 87 -18.59 6.11 5.62
N SER A 88 -17.87 6.78 4.72
CA SER A 88 -17.18 8.02 5.03
C SER A 88 -18.15 9.16 5.37
N PHE A 89 -19.31 9.26 4.70
CA PHE A 89 -20.36 10.23 5.07
C PHE A 89 -20.89 9.99 6.49
N GLY A 90 -21.14 8.73 6.86
CA GLY A 90 -21.56 8.36 8.22
C GLY A 90 -20.49 8.65 9.27
N LEU A 91 -19.21 8.48 8.92
CA LEU A 91 -18.08 8.74 9.82
C LEU A 91 -17.70 10.23 9.92
N TYR A 92 -18.05 11.05 8.93
CA TYR A 92 -17.59 12.43 8.84
C TYR A 92 -17.97 13.27 10.07
N LEU A 93 -19.21 13.18 10.54
CA LEU A 93 -19.65 13.88 11.77
C LEU A 93 -18.86 13.43 13.00
N THR A 94 -18.51 12.14 13.07
CA THR A 94 -17.65 11.60 14.15
C THR A 94 -16.24 12.16 14.03
N TRP A 95 -15.69 12.27 12.82
CA TRP A 95 -14.37 12.88 12.58
C TRP A 95 -14.33 14.35 13.00
N ILE A 96 -15.38 15.11 12.72
CA ILE A 96 -15.51 16.50 13.19
C ILE A 96 -15.49 16.54 14.72
N ARG A 97 -16.31 15.73 15.39
CA ARG A 97 -16.39 15.69 16.86
C ARG A 97 -15.08 15.28 17.52
N LEU A 98 -14.30 14.42 16.88
CA LEU A 98 -12.99 13.97 17.35
C LEU A 98 -11.85 14.93 16.97
N GLY A 99 -12.12 16.01 16.22
CA GLY A 99 -11.09 16.92 15.71
C GLY A 99 -10.18 16.29 14.64
N LEU A 100 -10.64 15.23 13.98
CA LEU A 100 -9.90 14.51 12.93
C LEU A 100 -10.30 14.97 11.52
N ALA A 101 -11.40 15.71 11.36
CA ALA A 101 -11.75 16.31 10.08
C ALA A 101 -10.68 17.32 9.65
N ASP A 102 -10.38 17.36 8.35
CA ASP A 102 -9.41 18.25 7.71
C ASP A 102 -7.96 18.07 8.21
N GLN A 103 -7.67 16.95 8.87
CA GLN A 103 -6.35 16.62 9.42
C GLN A 103 -5.67 15.47 8.66
N PHE A 104 -4.34 15.53 8.59
CA PHE A 104 -3.53 14.43 8.04
C PHE A 104 -3.83 13.10 8.74
N LEU A 105 -3.93 13.11 10.08
CA LEU A 105 -4.23 11.91 10.86
C LEU A 105 -5.63 11.37 10.54
N GLY A 106 -6.63 12.22 10.33
CA GLY A 106 -7.98 11.79 9.99
C GLY A 106 -8.04 11.09 8.64
N VAL A 107 -7.35 11.64 7.63
CA VAL A 107 -7.23 11.01 6.31
C VAL A 107 -6.44 9.71 6.39
N LEU A 108 -5.34 9.67 7.16
CA LEU A 108 -4.57 8.45 7.39
C LEU A 108 -5.44 7.32 7.93
N LEU A 109 -6.23 7.60 8.98
CA LEU A 109 -7.07 6.60 9.64
C LEU A 109 -8.22 6.13 8.74
N VAL A 110 -8.85 7.03 7.98
CA VAL A 110 -9.96 6.62 7.12
C VAL A 110 -9.47 5.78 5.92
N LEU A 111 -8.25 6.04 5.42
CA LEU A 111 -7.61 5.24 4.36
C LEU A 111 -7.27 3.81 4.83
N LEU A 112 -7.22 3.55 6.14
CA LEU A 112 -7.08 2.18 6.67
C LEU A 112 -8.32 1.33 6.42
N LEU A 113 -9.52 1.93 6.35
CA LEU A 113 -10.78 1.20 6.15
C LEU A 113 -10.79 0.35 4.88
N PRO A 114 -10.46 0.88 3.68
CA PRO A 114 -10.40 0.07 2.48
C PRO A 114 -9.14 -0.79 2.39
N THR A 115 -8.04 -0.44 3.07
CA THR A 115 -6.73 -1.10 2.87
C THR A 115 -6.46 -2.26 3.82
N LEU A 116 -6.85 -2.14 5.10
CA LEU A 116 -6.59 -3.17 6.11
C LEU A 116 -7.18 -4.55 5.78
N PRO A 117 -8.43 -4.68 5.30
CA PRO A 117 -9.02 -5.99 5.07
C PRO A 117 -8.21 -6.83 4.08
N TYR A 118 -7.76 -6.20 3.00
CA TYR A 118 -6.91 -6.86 2.00
C TYR A 118 -5.50 -7.15 2.55
N THR A 119 -4.90 -6.20 3.27
CA THR A 119 -3.57 -6.40 3.86
C THR A 119 -3.56 -7.58 4.83
N ILE A 120 -4.57 -7.67 5.71
CA ILE A 120 -4.74 -8.79 6.65
C ILE A 120 -4.85 -10.10 5.87
N ARG A 121 -5.63 -10.13 4.79
CA ARG A 121 -5.77 -11.33 3.96
C ARG A 121 -4.47 -11.75 3.28
N ILE A 122 -3.70 -10.81 2.73
CA ILE A 122 -2.40 -11.08 2.09
C ILE A 122 -1.44 -11.71 3.10
N TYR A 123 -1.34 -11.14 4.32
CA TYR A 123 -0.49 -11.71 5.35
C TYR A 123 -0.96 -13.05 5.86
N THR A 124 -2.28 -13.22 6.06
CA THR A 124 -2.89 -14.50 6.46
C THR A 124 -2.49 -15.61 5.49
N ASN A 125 -2.66 -15.37 4.19
CA ASN A 125 -2.26 -16.31 3.15
C ASN A 125 -0.73 -16.52 3.14
N GLY A 126 0.06 -15.47 3.36
CA GLY A 126 1.52 -15.57 3.46
C GLY A 126 1.98 -16.46 4.61
N PHE A 127 1.38 -16.32 5.80
CA PHE A 127 1.69 -17.19 6.94
C PHE A 127 1.23 -18.62 6.70
N GLN A 128 0.03 -18.82 6.15
CA GLN A 128 -0.45 -20.15 5.78
C GLN A 128 0.48 -20.84 4.76
N THR A 129 1.00 -20.08 3.80
CA THR A 129 1.99 -20.57 2.82
C THR A 129 3.32 -20.96 3.49
N LEU A 130 3.76 -20.19 4.50
CA LEU A 130 4.96 -20.49 5.26
C LEU A 130 4.81 -21.75 6.12
N GLY A 131 3.61 -21.99 6.64
CA GLY A 131 3.26 -23.15 7.47
C GLY A 131 3.52 -22.96 8.96
N GLU A 132 2.70 -23.60 9.78
CA GLU A 132 2.77 -23.47 11.25
C GLU A 132 4.07 -24.06 11.83
N GLN A 133 4.47 -25.24 11.34
CA GLN A 133 5.70 -25.91 11.76
C GLN A 133 6.95 -25.05 11.52
N MET A 134 7.02 -24.38 10.37
CA MET A 134 8.12 -23.46 10.05
C MET A 134 8.14 -22.27 11.03
N MET A 135 6.96 -21.73 11.36
CA MET A 135 6.85 -20.64 12.34
C MET A 135 7.32 -21.06 13.73
N GLU A 136 6.99 -22.27 14.17
CA GLU A 136 7.46 -22.86 15.44
C GLU A 136 8.99 -23.01 15.45
N GLN A 137 9.58 -23.54 14.38
CA GLN A 137 11.03 -23.66 14.23
C GLN A 137 11.73 -22.30 14.30
N MET A 138 11.19 -21.27 13.64
CA MET A 138 11.72 -19.90 13.72
C MET A 138 11.67 -19.33 15.15
N VAL A 139 10.69 -19.73 15.95
CA VAL A 139 10.60 -19.31 17.36
C VAL A 139 11.72 -19.92 18.18
N LEU A 140 12.03 -21.19 17.95
CA LEU A 140 13.09 -21.93 18.62
C LEU A 140 14.49 -21.39 18.24
N ILE A 141 14.69 -21.07 16.95
CA ILE A 141 15.97 -20.55 16.44
C ILE A 141 16.23 -19.11 16.91
N GLU A 142 15.21 -18.24 16.86
CA GLU A 142 15.35 -16.84 17.23
C GLU A 142 14.17 -16.38 18.11
N PRO A 143 14.35 -16.37 19.45
CA PRO A 143 13.28 -15.99 20.38
C PRO A 143 12.92 -14.51 20.30
N ASN A 144 13.83 -13.63 19.88
CA ASN A 144 13.55 -12.20 19.75
C ASN A 144 12.65 -11.92 18.52
N ARG A 145 11.47 -11.33 18.75
CA ARG A 145 10.47 -11.08 17.72
C ARG A 145 10.97 -10.19 16.57
N PHE A 146 11.75 -9.14 16.89
CA PHE A 146 12.28 -8.21 15.90
C PHE A 146 13.38 -8.84 15.06
N LYS A 147 14.31 -9.57 15.69
CA LYS A 147 15.34 -10.33 14.97
C LYS A 147 14.70 -11.41 14.10
N ARG A 148 13.72 -12.16 14.62
CA ARG A 148 12.99 -13.17 13.86
C ARG A 148 12.32 -12.58 12.62
N PHE A 149 11.70 -11.41 12.75
CA PHE A 149 11.17 -10.70 11.58
C PHE A 149 12.26 -10.32 10.60
N PHE A 150 13.32 -9.67 11.08
CA PHE A 150 14.37 -9.14 10.22
C PHE A 150 15.16 -10.23 9.47
N PHE A 151 15.46 -11.35 10.13
CA PHE A 151 16.33 -12.40 9.60
C PHE A 151 15.56 -13.60 9.01
N LEU A 152 14.33 -13.88 9.46
CA LEU A 152 13.60 -15.11 9.10
C LEU A 152 12.27 -14.80 8.40
N THR A 153 11.22 -14.41 9.14
CA THR A 153 9.87 -14.31 8.57
C THR A 153 9.78 -13.23 7.50
N GLY A 154 10.40 -12.07 7.70
CA GLY A 154 10.39 -10.95 6.76
C GLY A 154 10.97 -11.32 5.39
N PRO A 155 12.23 -11.80 5.29
CA PRO A 155 12.82 -12.25 4.04
C PRO A 155 12.01 -13.37 3.35
N MET A 156 11.46 -14.31 4.11
CA MET A 156 10.63 -15.41 3.57
C MET A 156 9.26 -14.94 3.09
N MET A 157 8.72 -13.86 3.66
CA MET A 157 7.45 -13.24 3.27
C MET A 157 7.63 -12.01 2.36
N ARG A 158 8.79 -11.87 1.69
CA ARG A 158 9.09 -10.71 0.84
C ARG A 158 8.02 -10.44 -0.23
N SER A 159 7.43 -11.49 -0.80
CA SER A 159 6.38 -11.37 -1.82
C SER A 159 5.11 -10.79 -1.23
N SER A 160 4.69 -11.26 -0.06
CA SER A 160 3.55 -10.69 0.68
C SER A 160 3.78 -9.23 1.04
N LEU A 161 4.99 -8.87 1.51
CA LEU A 161 5.34 -7.48 1.80
C LEU A 161 5.25 -6.59 0.55
N GLN A 162 5.76 -7.06 -0.60
CA GLN A 162 5.66 -6.34 -1.89
C GLN A 162 4.22 -6.16 -2.33
N SER A 163 3.41 -7.21 -2.24
CA SER A 163 1.98 -7.14 -2.59
C SER A 163 1.23 -6.15 -1.72
N VAL A 164 1.48 -6.12 -0.41
CA VAL A 164 0.84 -5.16 0.51
C VAL A 164 1.20 -3.72 0.13
N THR A 165 2.48 -3.40 -0.01
CA THR A 165 2.90 -2.03 -0.34
C THR A 165 2.31 -1.55 -1.66
N LEU A 166 2.36 -2.38 -2.71
CA LEU A 166 1.78 -2.05 -4.00
C LEU A 166 0.27 -1.82 -3.90
N LEU A 167 -0.45 -2.73 -3.25
CA LEU A 167 -1.89 -2.65 -3.11
C LEU A 167 -2.30 -1.39 -2.34
N VAL A 168 -1.69 -1.14 -1.19
CA VAL A 168 -1.99 0.01 -0.34
C VAL A 168 -1.72 1.31 -1.08
N THR A 169 -0.61 1.38 -1.81
CA THR A 169 -0.25 2.55 -2.63
C THR A 169 -1.30 2.83 -3.70
N VAL A 170 -1.70 1.80 -4.45
CA VAL A 170 -2.72 1.93 -5.51
C VAL A 170 -4.07 2.34 -4.94
N ILE A 171 -4.52 1.71 -3.84
CA ILE A 171 -5.80 2.06 -3.21
C ILE A 171 -5.78 3.50 -2.71
N ALA A 172 -4.72 3.91 -1.99
CA ALA A 172 -4.61 5.24 -1.42
C ALA A 172 -4.62 6.35 -2.49
N LEU A 173 -3.88 6.16 -3.60
CA LEU A 173 -3.88 7.09 -4.73
C LEU A 173 -5.21 7.14 -5.48
N SER A 174 -5.99 6.06 -5.42
CA SER A 174 -7.30 5.98 -6.08
C SER A 174 -8.43 6.64 -5.27
N GLN A 175 -8.17 7.03 -4.01
CA GLN A 175 -9.19 7.63 -3.15
C GLN A 175 -9.29 9.15 -3.36
N TYR A 176 -10.02 9.60 -4.37
CA TYR A 176 -10.38 11.02 -4.48
C TYR A 176 -11.48 11.39 -3.49
N ALA A 177 -12.69 10.82 -3.65
CA ALA A 177 -13.88 11.26 -2.93
C ALA A 177 -13.75 11.13 -1.39
N LEU A 178 -13.16 10.05 -0.90
CA LEU A 178 -12.95 9.82 0.53
C LEU A 178 -11.93 10.82 1.12
N VAL A 179 -10.83 11.10 0.42
CA VAL A 179 -9.82 12.05 0.89
C VAL A 179 -10.36 13.48 0.82
N THR A 180 -11.11 13.83 -0.22
CA THR A 180 -11.78 15.14 -0.33
C THR A 180 -12.78 15.35 0.80
N LEU A 181 -13.60 14.35 1.10
CA LEU A 181 -14.62 14.46 2.15
C LEU A 181 -14.00 14.62 3.54
N ILE A 182 -12.98 13.82 3.88
CA ILE A 182 -12.40 13.81 5.22
C ILE A 182 -11.32 14.88 5.39
N GLY A 183 -10.55 15.16 4.34
CA GLY A 183 -9.41 16.08 4.36
C GLY A 183 -9.73 17.51 3.97
N GLY A 184 -10.96 17.80 3.53
CA GLY A 184 -11.48 19.15 3.27
C GLY A 184 -10.67 20.01 2.30
N GLY A 185 -9.82 19.40 1.47
CA GLY A 185 -8.86 20.12 0.62
C GLY A 185 -7.61 20.66 1.36
N VAL A 186 -7.54 20.55 2.68
CA VAL A 186 -6.35 20.87 3.49
C VAL A 186 -5.27 19.82 3.27
N VAL A 187 -5.66 18.53 3.28
CA VAL A 187 -4.76 17.42 2.98
C VAL A 187 -4.64 17.25 1.47
N ARG A 188 -3.69 17.99 0.88
CA ARG A 188 -3.47 18.06 -0.57
C ARG A 188 -2.74 16.82 -1.09
N MET A 189 -3.50 15.80 -1.48
CA MET A 189 -2.97 14.64 -2.22
C MET A 189 -3.07 14.86 -3.73
N ILE A 190 -2.23 14.18 -4.51
CA ILE A 190 -2.16 14.35 -5.97
C ILE A 190 -3.49 14.07 -6.68
N ALA A 191 -4.31 13.16 -6.14
CA ALA A 191 -5.66 12.91 -6.64
C ALA A 191 -6.55 14.16 -6.53
N LEU A 192 -6.44 14.93 -5.45
CA LEU A 192 -7.23 16.14 -5.22
C LEU A 192 -6.81 17.30 -6.12
N GLU A 193 -5.56 17.30 -6.61
CA GLU A 193 -5.12 18.27 -7.63
C GLU A 193 -5.55 17.83 -9.03
N ALA A 194 -5.35 16.56 -9.40
CA ALA A 194 -5.59 16.10 -10.76
C ALA A 194 -7.06 16.24 -11.20
N PHE A 195 -8.02 15.79 -10.37
CA PHE A 195 -9.43 15.73 -10.76
C PHE A 195 -10.06 17.11 -11.03
N PRO A 196 -9.94 18.11 -10.15
CA PRO A 196 -10.50 19.45 -10.41
C PRO A 196 -9.82 20.20 -11.56
N LEU A 197 -8.56 19.90 -11.88
CA LEU A 197 -7.87 20.57 -12.99
C LEU A 197 -8.47 20.21 -14.35
N TYR A 198 -9.04 19.01 -14.50
CA TYR A 198 -9.76 18.58 -15.69
C TYR A 198 -11.10 19.32 -15.90
N SER A 199 -11.73 19.84 -14.84
CA SER A 199 -13.05 20.47 -14.94
C SER A 199 -13.02 21.99 -15.19
N GLY A 200 -11.85 22.66 -15.14
CA GLY A 200 -11.84 24.08 -15.49
C GLY A 200 -10.56 24.90 -15.33
N ASN A 201 -9.42 24.36 -14.88
CA ASN A 201 -8.32 25.23 -14.41
C ASN A 201 -6.94 25.05 -15.06
N SER A 202 -6.70 24.02 -15.87
CA SER A 202 -5.62 23.95 -16.90
C SER A 202 -5.40 22.51 -17.34
N LEU A 203 -5.61 22.25 -18.64
CA LEU A 203 -5.42 20.91 -19.18
C LEU A 203 -3.96 20.43 -19.08
N GLY A 204 -2.99 21.34 -19.17
CA GLY A 204 -1.56 21.03 -19.00
C GLY A 204 -1.23 20.51 -17.61
N ALA A 205 -1.62 21.24 -16.56
CA ALA A 205 -1.34 20.82 -15.18
C ALA A 205 -2.13 19.55 -14.79
N ALA A 206 -3.35 19.37 -15.31
CA ALA A 206 -4.12 18.14 -15.12
C ALA A 206 -3.34 16.91 -15.63
N LYS A 207 -2.81 17.01 -16.86
CA LYS A 207 -1.98 15.98 -17.50
C LYS A 207 -0.69 15.70 -16.72
N GLU A 208 0.00 16.73 -16.25
CA GLU A 208 1.18 16.58 -15.39
C GLU A 208 0.85 15.82 -14.09
N ALA A 209 -0.23 16.21 -13.40
CA ALA A 209 -0.66 15.54 -12.18
C ALA A 209 -1.04 14.07 -12.43
N THR A 210 -1.66 13.75 -13.58
CA THR A 210 -1.96 12.37 -13.98
C THR A 210 -0.71 11.55 -14.26
N ILE A 211 0.32 12.13 -14.87
CA ILE A 211 1.61 11.44 -15.04
C ILE A 211 2.18 11.07 -13.68
N TRP A 212 2.16 11.99 -12.70
CA TRP A 212 2.63 11.68 -11.35
C TRP A 212 1.77 10.62 -10.66
N LEU A 213 0.44 10.67 -10.83
CA LEU A 213 -0.47 9.65 -10.32
C LEU A 213 -0.12 8.25 -10.86
N ILE A 214 0.26 8.15 -12.13
CA ILE A 214 0.70 6.90 -12.77
C ILE A 214 2.11 6.52 -12.31
N ALA A 215 3.04 7.46 -12.27
CA ALA A 215 4.45 7.20 -12.00
C ALA A 215 4.71 6.80 -10.54
N LEU A 216 3.98 7.39 -9.57
CA LEU A 216 4.21 7.17 -8.14
C LEU A 216 4.10 5.70 -7.70
N PRO A 217 3.06 4.92 -8.07
CA PRO A 217 3.01 3.48 -7.77
C PRO A 217 4.23 2.72 -8.26
N PHE A 218 4.64 2.94 -9.52
CA PHE A 218 5.80 2.27 -10.10
C PHE A 218 7.09 2.68 -9.40
N TRP A 219 7.24 3.97 -9.09
CA TRP A 219 8.41 4.49 -8.40
C TRP A 219 8.53 3.92 -6.99
N ILE A 220 7.44 3.94 -6.20
CA ILE A 220 7.41 3.37 -4.85
C ILE A 220 7.72 1.87 -4.89
N TYR A 221 7.12 1.14 -5.82
CA TYR A 221 7.39 -0.29 -6.01
C TYR A 221 8.85 -0.56 -6.40
N PHE A 222 9.42 0.24 -7.29
CA PHE A 222 10.83 0.13 -7.69
C PHE A 222 11.79 0.39 -6.53
N VAL A 223 11.55 1.46 -5.75
CA VAL A 223 12.32 1.77 -4.55
C VAL A 223 12.21 0.61 -3.54
N GLN A 224 11.01 0.09 -3.32
CA GLN A 224 10.80 -1.07 -2.46
C GLN A 224 11.56 -2.31 -2.94
N LEU A 225 11.57 -2.60 -4.24
CA LEU A 225 12.31 -3.72 -4.81
C LEU A 225 13.81 -3.62 -4.48
N ILE A 226 14.39 -2.44 -4.65
CA ILE A 226 15.80 -2.18 -4.31
C ILE A 226 16.03 -2.39 -2.81
N LEU A 227 15.20 -1.80 -1.95
CA LEU A 227 15.32 -1.92 -0.51
C LEU A 227 15.23 -3.38 -0.04
N PHE A 228 14.29 -4.15 -0.57
CA PHE A 228 14.12 -5.56 -0.22
C PHE A 228 15.23 -6.44 -0.78
N PHE A 229 15.72 -6.15 -1.98
CA PHE A 229 16.88 -6.85 -2.54
C PHE A 229 18.11 -6.64 -1.65
N ILE A 230 18.42 -5.39 -1.28
CA ILE A 230 19.53 -5.05 -0.39
C ILE A 230 19.34 -5.72 0.97
N TRP A 231 18.13 -5.64 1.54
CA TRP A 231 17.83 -6.25 2.84
C TRP A 231 18.04 -7.76 2.85
N VAL A 232 17.53 -8.49 1.85
CA VAL A 232 17.71 -9.95 1.74
C VAL A 232 19.19 -10.29 1.53
N GLN A 233 19.91 -9.53 0.72
CA GLN A 233 21.34 -9.73 0.51
C GLN A 233 22.15 -9.51 1.79
N LEU A 234 21.80 -8.47 2.56
CA LEU A 234 22.42 -8.17 3.85
C LEU A 234 22.16 -9.27 4.88
N VAL A 235 20.91 -9.74 4.98
CA VAL A 235 20.54 -10.86 5.86
C VAL A 235 21.34 -12.10 5.51
N ARG A 236 21.43 -12.45 4.22
CA ARG A 236 22.21 -13.61 3.76
C ARG A 236 23.68 -13.50 4.15
N ARG A 237 24.31 -12.35 3.92
CA ARG A 237 25.72 -12.11 4.30
C ARG A 237 25.94 -12.26 5.82
N LEU A 238 25.02 -11.74 6.64
CA LEU A 238 25.12 -11.83 8.09
C LEU A 238 24.91 -13.24 8.63
N LEU A 239 24.07 -14.05 7.98
CA LEU A 239 23.86 -15.45 8.37
C LEU A 239 25.05 -16.32 7.95
N ASP A 240 25.55 -16.17 6.72
CA ASP A 240 26.70 -16.92 6.21
C ASP A 240 27.96 -16.65 7.08
N GLY A 241 28.19 -15.40 7.48
CA GLY A 241 29.31 -15.02 8.35
C GLY A 241 29.26 -15.58 9.78
N ARG A 242 28.08 -16.03 10.26
CA ARG A 242 27.92 -16.66 11.59
C ARG A 242 28.23 -18.16 11.60
N TYR A 243 28.03 -18.85 10.48
CA TYR A 243 28.31 -20.29 10.38
C TYR A 243 29.77 -20.59 10.07
N ASP A 244 30.50 -19.64 9.46
CA ASP A 244 31.91 -19.83 9.11
C ASP A 244 32.85 -19.71 10.33
N SER A 245 32.42 -19.06 11.42
CA SER A 245 33.19 -19.01 12.68
C SER A 245 33.21 -20.34 13.46
N ALA A 246 32.37 -21.31 13.09
CA ALA A 246 32.39 -22.66 13.68
C ALA A 246 33.39 -23.62 12.98
N ARG A 247 34.13 -23.13 11.98
CA ARG A 247 35.21 -23.87 11.27
C ARG A 247 36.62 -23.50 11.74
N LYS A 248 36.79 -22.77 12.84
CA LYS A 248 38.09 -22.50 13.46
C LYS A 248 38.20 -23.13 14.83
#